data_AF-A0A816HCW6-F1
#
_entry.id   AF-A0A816HCW6-F1
#
_cell.length_a   1.000
_cell.length_b   1.000
_cell.length_c   1.000
_cell.angle_alpha   90.00
_cell.angle_beta   90.00
_cell.angle_gamma   90.00
#
_symmetry.space_group_name_H-M   'P 1'
#
loop_
_entity.id
_entity.type
_entity.pdbx_description
1 polymer ?
#
loop_
_entity_poly.entity_id
_entity_poly.type
_entity_poly.pdbx_seq_one_letter_code
_entity_poly.pdbx_strand_id
1 'polypeptide(L)'
;NLQTIRSINNIKDVKGDPRLNTTSGLFQGKQVIVRNVPVYQFFGIPYGEKPARFERSTLRRYNAQSIIYAINPPPACLQMSSDDSSYGPFRSADHFDEDCLTLNIFVPKSTSSVPKAIMVFSYGMLNQIGSVSSIDGSA
;
A
#
# COMPACT_ATOMS: atom_id res chain seq x y z
N ASN A 1 -22.17 30.67 -5.20
CA ASN A 1 -21.97 30.37 -3.77
C ASN A 1 -20.53 29.92 -3.57
N LEU A 2 -19.64 30.86 -3.25
CA LEU A 2 -18.17 30.71 -3.28
C LEU A 2 -17.59 29.96 -2.06
N GLN A 3 -18.46 29.34 -1.25
CA GLN A 3 -18.09 28.63 -0.02
C GLN A 3 -17.63 27.18 -0.28
N THR A 4 -18.03 26.56 -1.40
CA THR A 4 -17.75 25.12 -1.66
C THR A 4 -16.37 24.86 -2.27
N ILE A 5 -15.67 25.87 -2.80
CA ILE A 5 -14.35 25.68 -3.47
C ILE A 5 -13.17 25.76 -2.47
N ARG A 6 -13.41 26.18 -1.22
CA ARG A 6 -12.34 26.37 -0.22
C ARG A 6 -11.81 25.08 0.42
N SER A 7 -12.43 23.92 0.21
CA SER A 7 -11.98 22.66 0.82
C SER A 7 -10.93 21.89 0.01
N ILE A 8 -10.59 22.33 -1.21
CA ILE A 8 -9.63 21.62 -2.08
C ILE A 8 -8.17 22.12 -1.87
N ASN A 9 -7.98 23.21 -1.11
CA ASN A 9 -6.68 23.88 -0.96
C ASN A 9 -5.85 23.43 0.27
N ASN A 10 -6.25 22.35 0.97
CA ASN A 10 -5.50 21.85 2.12
C ASN A 10 -4.62 20.62 1.83
N ILE A 11 -4.54 20.19 0.57
CA ILE A 11 -3.49 19.27 0.15
C ILE A 11 -2.28 20.12 -0.23
N LYS A 12 -1.50 20.52 0.78
CA LYS A 12 -0.14 21.00 0.51
C LYS A 12 0.60 19.83 -0.14
N ASP A 13 0.96 19.98 -1.40
CA ASP A 13 1.98 19.15 -2.03
C ASP A 13 3.26 19.38 -1.19
N VAL A 14 3.49 18.53 -0.19
CA VAL A 14 4.60 18.69 0.75
C VAL A 14 5.86 18.46 -0.05
N LYS A 15 6.56 19.56 -0.35
CA LYS A 15 7.82 19.59 -1.09
C LYS A 15 8.84 18.69 -0.37
N GLY A 16 8.92 17.42 -0.75
CA GLY A 16 9.79 16.42 -0.11
C GLY A 16 9.24 14.99 0.00
N ASP A 17 7.94 14.76 -0.20
CA ASP A 17 7.38 13.42 -0.13
C ASP A 17 7.82 12.55 -1.33
N PRO A 18 8.12 11.25 -1.10
CA PRO A 18 8.64 10.39 -2.15
C PRO A 18 7.53 10.06 -3.17
N ARG A 19 7.86 10.16 -4.46
CA ARG A 19 6.97 9.80 -5.57
C ARG A 19 7.43 8.52 -6.24
N LEU A 20 6.48 7.68 -6.64
CA LEU A 20 6.69 6.41 -7.34
C LEU A 20 5.88 6.39 -8.63
N ASN A 21 6.56 6.23 -9.76
CA ASN A 21 5.93 6.08 -11.08
C ASN A 21 5.97 4.61 -11.49
N THR A 22 4.81 4.02 -11.73
CA THR A 22 4.65 2.61 -12.12
C THR A 22 3.74 2.49 -13.34
N THR A 23 3.59 1.27 -13.86
CA THR A 23 2.62 0.95 -14.91
C THR A 23 1.17 1.03 -14.46
N SER A 24 0.91 1.04 -13.14
CA SER A 24 -0.41 1.17 -12.53
C SER A 24 -0.72 2.58 -12.01
N GLY A 25 0.28 3.45 -11.92
CA GLY A 25 0.08 4.89 -11.78
C GLY A 25 1.18 5.70 -11.12
N LEU A 26 0.85 6.94 -10.79
CA LEU A 26 1.70 7.88 -10.07
C LEU A 26 1.28 7.93 -8.61
N PHE A 27 2.18 7.53 -7.71
CA PHE A 27 1.89 7.43 -6.28
C PHE A 27 2.76 8.37 -5.46
N GLN A 28 2.18 8.95 -4.41
CA GLN A 28 2.89 9.71 -3.39
C GLN A 28 2.86 8.93 -2.07
N GLY A 29 4.04 8.54 -1.62
CA GLY A 29 4.24 7.85 -0.34
C GLY A 29 4.61 8.81 0.77
N LYS A 30 5.15 8.26 1.86
CA LYS A 30 5.70 9.03 2.98
C LYS A 30 7.11 8.59 3.32
N GLN A 31 7.89 9.47 3.94
CA GLN A 31 9.20 9.13 4.50
C GLN A 31 9.07 8.93 6.01
N VAL A 32 9.65 7.85 6.53
CA VAL A 32 9.81 7.60 7.97
C VAL A 32 11.29 7.41 8.30
N ILE A 33 11.66 7.54 9.58
CA ILE A 33 13.01 7.22 10.06
C ILE A 33 12.93 5.94 10.90
N VAL A 34 13.67 4.90 10.50
CA VAL A 34 13.76 3.64 11.23
C VAL A 34 15.23 3.36 11.53
N ARG A 35 15.59 3.21 12.81
CA ARG A 35 16.97 3.01 13.26
C ARG A 35 17.97 4.00 12.60
N ASN A 36 17.60 5.28 12.57
CA ASN A 36 18.33 6.39 11.93
C ASN A 36 18.50 6.29 10.40
N VAL A 37 17.80 5.37 9.74
CA VAL A 37 17.77 5.25 8.28
C VAL A 37 16.44 5.80 7.76
N PRO A 38 16.43 6.77 6.82
CA PRO A 38 15.21 7.19 6.15
C PRO A 38 14.69 6.07 5.24
N VAL A 39 13.41 5.72 5.38
CA VAL A 39 12.71 4.71 4.56
C VAL A 39 11.53 5.37 3.87
N TYR A 40 11.42 5.21 2.56
CA TYR A 40 10.22 5.57 1.81
C TYR A 40 9.21 4.43 1.90
N GLN A 41 7.99 4.75 2.31
CA GLN A 41 6.87 3.83 2.41
C GLN A 41 5.82 4.18 1.37
N PHE A 42 5.39 3.17 0.61
CA PHE A 42 4.28 3.24 -0.31
C PHE A 42 3.34 2.09 -0.01
N PHE A 43 2.13 2.39 0.42
CA PHE A 43 1.11 1.39 0.74
C PHE A 43 0.08 1.26 -0.37
N GLY A 44 -0.45 0.06 -0.57
CA GLY A 44 -1.64 -0.17 -1.40
C GLY A 44 -1.42 0.05 -2.90
N ILE A 45 -0.23 -0.24 -3.43
CA ILE A 45 0.04 -0.13 -4.87
C ILE A 45 -0.67 -1.28 -5.61
N PRO A 46 -1.65 -1.00 -6.48
CA PRO A 46 -2.40 -2.05 -7.16
C PRO A 46 -1.52 -2.74 -8.21
N TYR A 47 -1.50 -4.07 -8.17
CA TYR A 47 -0.83 -4.90 -9.17
C TYR A 47 -1.83 -5.64 -10.08
N GLY A 48 -3.11 -5.71 -9.68
CA GLY A 48 -4.18 -6.36 -10.44
C GLY A 48 -5.48 -5.56 -10.43
N GLU A 49 -6.31 -5.76 -11.46
CA GLU A 49 -7.70 -5.31 -11.44
C GLU A 49 -8.52 -6.16 -10.47
N LYS A 50 -9.51 -5.56 -9.80
CA LYS A 50 -10.49 -6.35 -9.05
C LYS A 50 -11.14 -7.35 -10.02
N PRO A 51 -10.92 -8.67 -9.83
CA PRO A 51 -11.56 -9.65 -10.70
C PRO A 51 -13.04 -9.73 -10.36
N ALA A 52 -13.84 -10.20 -11.33
CA ALA A 52 -15.11 -10.82 -10.97
C ALA A 52 -14.82 -12.01 -10.05
N ARG A 53 -15.74 -12.31 -9.12
CA ARG A 53 -15.51 -13.35 -8.13
C ARG A 53 -15.21 -14.69 -8.82
N PHE A 54 -14.12 -15.34 -8.41
CA PHE A 54 -13.59 -16.60 -8.95
C PHE A 54 -13.00 -16.54 -10.36
N GLU A 55 -12.90 -15.35 -10.95
CA GLU A 55 -12.20 -15.14 -12.22
C GLU A 55 -10.73 -14.77 -11.99
N ARG A 56 -9.92 -14.93 -13.04
CA ARG A 56 -8.53 -14.46 -13.01
C ARG A 56 -8.48 -12.93 -13.07
N SER A 57 -7.65 -12.34 -12.21
CA SER A 57 -7.29 -10.93 -12.30
C SER A 57 -6.51 -10.65 -13.59
N THR A 58 -6.70 -9.45 -14.13
CA THR A 58 -5.85 -8.87 -15.18
C THR A 58 -4.88 -7.87 -14.56
N LEU A 59 -3.89 -7.43 -15.34
CA LEU A 59 -2.91 -6.42 -14.91
C LEU A 59 -3.60 -5.06 -14.77
N ARG A 60 -3.46 -4.41 -13.61
CA ARG A 60 -3.91 -3.02 -13.41
C ARG A 60 -3.18 -2.10 -14.38
N ARG A 61 -3.93 -1.33 -15.16
CA ARG A 61 -3.38 -0.30 -16.06
C ARG A 61 -3.65 1.09 -15.52
N TYR A 62 -2.67 1.97 -15.66
CA TYR A 62 -2.87 3.38 -15.34
C TYR A 62 -3.88 4.00 -16.30
N ASN A 63 -5.03 4.40 -15.77
CA ASN A 63 -6.13 5.02 -16.53
C ASN A 63 -6.39 6.49 -16.15
N ALA A 64 -5.78 6.98 -15.06
CA ALA A 64 -5.90 8.34 -14.56
C ALA A 64 -4.60 9.13 -14.83
N GLN A 65 -4.60 10.45 -14.66
CA GLN A 65 -3.39 11.30 -14.71
C GLN A 65 -3.08 11.98 -13.36
N SER A 66 -3.84 11.64 -12.31
CA SER A 66 -3.68 12.21 -10.97
C SER A 66 -2.75 11.38 -10.09
N ILE A 67 -2.09 12.05 -9.16
CA ILE A 67 -1.28 11.41 -8.12
C ILE A 67 -2.20 10.73 -7.10
N ILE A 68 -1.89 9.47 -6.75
CA ILE A 68 -2.61 8.67 -5.75
C ILE A 68 -1.80 8.66 -4.45
N TYR A 69 -2.45 8.92 -3.31
CA TYR A 69 -1.79 8.89 -2.00
C TYR A 69 -1.66 7.47 -1.47
N ALA A 70 -0.43 6.99 -1.37
CA ALA A 70 -0.03 5.65 -0.93
C ALA A 70 0.52 5.66 0.51
N ILE A 71 -0.21 6.27 1.44
CA ILE A 71 0.28 6.58 2.80
C ILE A 71 -0.38 5.76 3.92
N ASN A 72 -1.46 5.05 3.59
CA ASN A 72 -2.27 4.26 4.53
C ASN A 72 -2.26 2.78 4.12
N PRO A 73 -2.23 1.83 5.07
CA PRO A 73 -2.36 0.41 4.76
C PRO A 73 -3.62 0.10 3.94
N PRO A 74 -3.53 -0.79 2.93
CA PRO A 74 -4.69 -1.18 2.12
C PRO A 74 -5.68 -2.07 2.91
N PRO A 75 -6.91 -2.26 2.42
CA PRO A 75 -7.78 -3.32 2.93
C PRO A 75 -7.13 -4.70 2.74
N ALA A 76 -7.42 -5.63 3.66
CA ALA A 76 -7.17 -7.04 3.41
C ALA A 76 -8.24 -7.61 2.45
N CYS A 77 -7.91 -8.72 1.79
CA CYS A 77 -8.92 -9.47 1.04
C CYS A 77 -9.98 -10.03 1.98
N LEU A 78 -11.23 -10.12 1.51
CA LEU A 78 -12.30 -10.81 2.23
C LEU A 78 -11.84 -12.19 2.74
N GLN A 79 -11.90 -12.35 4.06
CA GLN A 79 -11.53 -13.55 4.80
C GLN A 79 -12.38 -13.62 6.06
N MET A 80 -12.33 -14.76 6.76
CA MET A 80 -13.07 -14.93 8.00
C MET A 80 -12.57 -13.91 9.04
N SER A 81 -13.43 -13.02 9.54
CA SER A 81 -13.06 -12.08 10.59
C SER A 81 -12.75 -12.87 11.86
N SER A 82 -11.51 -12.80 12.31
CA SER A 82 -11.13 -13.26 13.64
C SER A 82 -11.55 -12.24 14.69
N ASP A 83 -12.85 -12.05 14.88
CA ASP A 83 -13.36 -11.27 16.03
C ASP A 83 -13.04 -11.96 17.36
N ASP A 84 -12.68 -13.26 17.33
CA ASP A 84 -12.36 -14.06 18.53
C ASP A 84 -11.11 -14.96 18.39
N SER A 85 -10.36 -14.85 17.29
CA SER A 85 -9.22 -15.75 17.01
C SER A 85 -7.94 -15.00 16.65
N SER A 86 -7.34 -14.34 17.64
CA SER A 86 -5.92 -13.98 17.57
C SER A 86 -5.10 -15.28 17.43
N TYR A 87 -4.73 -15.65 16.20
CA TYR A 87 -3.76 -16.72 15.96
C TYR A 87 -2.37 -16.20 16.34
N GLY A 88 -2.08 -16.16 17.64
CA GLY A 88 -0.82 -15.64 18.17
C GLY A 88 -0.68 -14.12 18.01
N PRO A 89 0.52 -13.60 17.63
CA PRO A 89 0.76 -12.15 17.57
C PRO A 89 0.12 -11.46 16.35
N PHE A 90 -0.53 -12.21 15.47
CA PHE A 90 -1.08 -11.69 14.22
C PHE A 90 -2.49 -11.16 14.45
N ARG A 91 -2.63 -9.84 14.39
CA ARG A 91 -3.94 -9.17 14.44
C ARG A 91 -4.65 -9.32 13.09
N SER A 92 -5.96 -9.56 13.14
CA SER A 92 -6.87 -9.39 12.02
C SER A 92 -6.66 -8.02 11.38
N ALA A 93 -6.83 -7.91 10.07
CA ALA A 93 -6.91 -6.60 9.44
C ALA A 93 -8.15 -5.86 9.95
N ASP A 94 -8.01 -4.57 10.22
CA ASP A 94 -9.11 -3.73 10.72
C ASP A 94 -10.17 -3.45 9.63
N HIS A 95 -9.88 -3.79 8.36
CA HIS A 95 -10.73 -3.52 7.21
C HIS A 95 -10.53 -4.56 6.08
N PHE A 96 -11.64 -5.02 5.50
CA PHE A 96 -11.67 -6.00 4.40
C PHE A 96 -12.40 -5.44 3.16
N ASP A 97 -11.92 -5.79 1.97
CA ASP A 97 -12.53 -5.47 0.67
C ASP A 97 -12.23 -6.59 -0.36
N GLU A 98 -13.04 -6.71 -1.42
CA GLU A 98 -12.72 -7.56 -2.59
C GLU A 98 -11.72 -6.87 -3.56
N ASP A 99 -11.65 -5.53 -3.58
CA ASP A 99 -10.60 -4.80 -4.30
C ASP A 99 -9.32 -4.72 -3.44
N CYS A 100 -8.66 -5.86 -3.27
CA CYS A 100 -7.55 -6.03 -2.32
C CYS A 100 -6.20 -6.37 -2.97
N LEU A 101 -6.13 -6.44 -4.31
CA LEU A 101 -4.92 -6.87 -5.05
C LEU A 101 -3.85 -5.79 -5.11
N THR A 102 -3.23 -5.56 -3.96
CA THR A 102 -2.25 -4.50 -3.72
C THR A 102 -1.00 -5.02 -3.04
N LEU A 103 0.09 -4.27 -3.18
CA LEU A 103 1.35 -4.51 -2.49
C LEU A 103 1.84 -3.23 -1.80
N ASN A 104 2.71 -3.41 -0.81
CA ASN A 104 3.40 -2.33 -0.13
C ASN A 104 4.88 -2.33 -0.55
N ILE A 105 5.49 -1.15 -0.69
CA ILE A 105 6.89 -0.98 -1.08
C ILE A 105 7.61 -0.15 -0.01
N PHE A 106 8.74 -0.68 0.45
CA PHE A 106 9.60 -0.05 1.43
C PHE A 106 11.00 0.11 0.83
N VAL A 107 11.50 1.34 0.75
CA VAL A 107 12.80 1.63 0.12
C VAL A 107 13.70 2.37 1.11
N PRO A 108 14.76 1.73 1.64
CA PRO A 108 15.73 2.44 2.47
C PRO A 108 16.53 3.41 1.61
N LYS A 109 16.51 4.69 1.98
CA LYS A 109 17.29 5.73 1.32
C LYS A 109 18.77 5.42 1.48
N SER A 110 19.50 5.50 0.38
CA SER A 110 20.94 5.29 0.36
C SER A 110 21.57 6.31 -0.59
N THR A 111 22.82 6.65 -0.32
CA THR A 111 23.66 7.48 -1.20
C THR A 111 24.23 6.69 -2.38
N SER A 112 24.14 5.35 -2.34
CA SER A 112 24.58 4.49 -3.43
C SER A 112 23.61 4.53 -4.61
N SER A 113 24.16 4.65 -5.81
CA SER A 113 23.44 4.51 -7.09
C SER A 113 23.32 3.05 -7.54
N VAL A 114 23.95 2.11 -6.84
CA VAL A 114 23.88 0.68 -7.17
C VAL A 114 22.44 0.17 -6.94
N PRO A 115 21.86 -0.61 -7.86
CA PRO A 115 20.57 -1.24 -7.66
C PRO A 115 20.52 -2.04 -6.36
N LYS A 116 19.42 -1.90 -5.61
CA LYS A 116 19.20 -2.64 -4.37
C LYS A 116 18.66 -4.04 -4.68
N ALA A 117 19.00 -5.00 -3.83
CA ALA A 117 18.30 -6.28 -3.82
C ALA A 117 16.82 -6.08 -3.45
N ILE A 118 15.94 -6.88 -4.06
CA ILE A 118 14.50 -6.86 -3.79
C ILE A 118 14.15 -8.06 -2.94
N MET A 119 13.49 -7.82 -1.81
CA MET A 119 12.88 -8.86 -0.99
C MET A 119 11.36 -8.81 -1.20
N VAL A 120 10.78 -9.95 -1.57
CA VAL A 120 9.33 -10.09 -1.74
C VAL A 120 8.80 -10.97 -0.62
N PHE A 121 7.94 -10.41 0.22
CA PHE A 121 7.27 -11.14 1.28
C PHE A 121 5.84 -11.44 0.88
N SER A 122 5.47 -12.72 0.91
CA SER A 122 4.10 -13.18 0.80
C SER A 122 3.69 -13.75 2.15
N TYR A 123 2.60 -13.24 2.72
CA TYR A 123 2.07 -13.82 3.97
C TYR A 123 1.64 -15.26 3.72
N GLY A 124 1.80 -16.11 4.73
CA GLY A 124 1.38 -17.51 4.72
C GLY A 124 0.44 -17.76 5.88
N MET A 125 -0.72 -18.37 5.61
CA MET A 125 -1.77 -18.66 6.61
C MET A 125 -2.85 -19.60 6.02
N LEU A 126 -2.40 -20.76 5.52
CA LEU A 126 -3.25 -21.82 4.92
C LEU A 126 -4.17 -21.35 3.78
N ASN A 127 -3.86 -20.21 3.14
CA ASN A 127 -4.69 -19.54 2.14
C ASN A 127 -6.11 -19.15 2.64
N GLN A 128 -6.29 -18.98 3.95
CA GLN A 128 -7.60 -18.66 4.54
C GLN A 128 -7.65 -17.27 5.15
N ILE A 129 -6.56 -16.82 5.77
CA ILE A 129 -6.46 -15.53 6.45
C ILE A 129 -5.08 -14.91 6.17
N GLY A 130 -4.93 -13.63 6.50
CA GLY A 130 -3.67 -12.91 6.41
C GLY A 130 -3.76 -11.64 5.56
N SER A 131 -2.87 -10.70 5.86
CA SER A 131 -2.78 -9.43 5.17
C SER A 131 -1.37 -8.85 5.29
N VAL A 132 -0.96 -8.10 4.28
CA VAL A 132 0.25 -7.27 4.35
C VAL A 132 0.03 -5.98 5.13
N SER A 133 -1.21 -5.62 5.47
CA SER A 133 -1.55 -4.40 6.22
C SER A 133 -1.13 -4.48 7.69
N SER A 134 -0.96 -5.69 8.23
CA SER A 134 -0.47 -5.94 9.59
C SER A 134 1.06 -6.05 9.67
N ILE A 135 1.79 -5.79 8.57
CA ILE A 135 3.24 -5.97 8.47
C ILE A 135 3.90 -4.68 7.99
N ASP A 136 4.81 -4.13 8.79
CA ASP A 136 5.66 -3.00 8.40
C ASP A 136 7.03 -3.52 7.93
N GLY A 137 7.31 -3.39 6.63
CA GLY A 137 8.57 -3.82 6.01
C GLY A 137 9.72 -2.83 6.16
N SER A 138 9.60 -1.82 7.02
CA SER A 138 10.62 -0.77 7.17
C SER A 138 11.79 -1.13 8.09
N ALA A 139 11.72 -2.24 8.83
CA ALA A 139 12.63 -2.57 9.94
C ALA A 139 13.19 -4.01 9.91
#